data_AF-A0A1I9G4T9-F1
#
_entry.id   AF-A0A1I9G4T9-F1
#
_cell.length_a   1.000
_cell.length_b   1.000
_cell.length_c   1.000
_cell.angle_alpha   90.00
_cell.angle_beta   90.00
_cell.angle_gamma   90.00
#
_symmetry.space_group_name_H-M   'P 1'
#
loop_
_entity.id
_entity.type
_entity.pdbx_description
1 polymer ?
#
loop_
_entity_poly.entity_id
_entity_poly.type
_entity_poly.pdbx_seq_one_letter_code
_entity_poly.pdbx_strand_id
1 'polypeptide(L)'
;MVVLSLPMVSDFEGEISHVVAAGNEAMIYVKPFGWWGEWEEINAVLQSLAHSLEKITSLSAIKSGEVYVVKVKDSFERSYIIRRPLPDVFSIYLIDKGKQCEVEFGDIYEFPPVLLGFGMFSCICPVLMSSVEQINIYKSFVGYKCKCAVDAVSKSVEVIGFVRGRLLIEIEGRYKDLRDIVFGKVANRPGCSGMIDVL
;
A
#
# COMPACT_ATOMS: atom_id res chain seq x y z
N MET A 1 -16.22 6.76 -15.07
CA MET A 1 -15.56 5.49 -14.71
C MET A 1 -14.06 5.71 -14.80
N VAL A 2 -13.36 5.63 -13.68
CA VAL A 2 -11.90 5.77 -13.65
C VAL A 2 -11.32 4.53 -12.98
N VAL A 3 -10.71 3.68 -13.79
CA VAL A 3 -9.98 2.50 -13.32
C VAL A 3 -8.51 2.76 -13.59
N LEU A 4 -7.68 2.77 -12.55
CA LEU A 4 -6.24 2.94 -12.73
C LEU A 4 -5.62 1.64 -13.24
N SER A 5 -4.70 1.77 -14.20
CA SER A 5 -3.86 0.66 -14.64
C SER A 5 -2.71 0.46 -13.67
N LEU A 6 -2.29 -0.80 -13.45
CA LEU A 6 -1.10 -1.06 -12.65
C LEU A 6 0.14 -0.53 -13.39
N PRO A 7 1.04 0.19 -12.70
CA PRO A 7 2.25 0.69 -13.32
C PRO A 7 3.23 -0.46 -13.58
N MET A 8 4.13 -0.26 -14.54
CA MET A 8 5.40 -0.98 -14.54
C MET A 8 6.27 -0.38 -13.43
N VAL A 9 6.79 -1.22 -12.55
CA VAL A 9 7.65 -0.80 -11.43
C VAL A 9 9.01 -1.42 -11.65
N SER A 10 10.05 -0.58 -11.65
CA SER A 10 11.45 -1.04 -11.68
C SER A 10 11.96 -1.25 -10.25
N ASP A 11 13.11 -1.88 -10.10
CA ASP A 11 13.83 -1.93 -8.82
C ASP A 11 13.95 -0.52 -8.22
N PHE A 12 13.70 -0.42 -6.91
CA PHE A 12 13.70 0.86 -6.22
C PHE A 12 14.24 0.76 -4.81
N GLU A 13 14.66 1.89 -4.26
CA GLU A 13 15.09 2.03 -2.87
C GLU A 13 14.06 2.83 -2.09
N GLY A 14 13.99 2.59 -0.78
CA GLY A 14 13.01 3.25 0.06
C GLY A 14 13.17 2.95 1.54
N GLU A 15 12.16 3.30 2.31
CA GLU A 15 12.07 3.04 3.75
C GLU A 15 10.78 2.26 4.07
N ILE A 16 10.87 1.25 4.93
CA ILE A 16 9.69 0.54 5.40
C ILE A 16 8.85 1.47 6.27
N SER A 17 7.63 1.76 5.81
CA SER A 17 6.69 2.62 6.53
C SER A 17 5.87 1.85 7.57
N HIS A 18 5.24 0.76 7.17
CA HIS A 18 4.39 -0.04 8.05
C HIS A 18 4.13 -1.42 7.46
N VAL A 19 3.57 -2.30 8.29
CA VAL A 19 3.27 -3.69 7.92
C VAL A 19 1.87 -4.06 8.38
N VAL A 20 1.10 -4.67 7.50
CA VAL A 20 -0.26 -5.14 7.80
C VAL A 20 -0.43 -6.61 7.44
N ALA A 21 -1.39 -7.26 8.10
CA ALA A 21 -1.86 -8.57 7.69
C ALA A 21 -2.77 -8.43 6.46
N ALA A 22 -2.61 -9.32 5.49
CA ALA A 22 -3.45 -9.42 4.30
C ALA A 22 -3.85 -10.89 4.14
N GLY A 23 -4.89 -11.30 4.87
CA GLY A 23 -5.23 -12.72 5.00
C GLY A 23 -4.10 -13.51 5.68
N ASN A 24 -3.60 -14.54 5.00
CA ASN A 24 -2.49 -15.38 5.48
C ASN A 24 -1.11 -14.81 5.12
N GLU A 25 -1.07 -13.70 4.38
CA GLU A 25 0.15 -13.02 3.93
C GLU A 25 0.38 -11.75 4.76
N ALA A 26 1.59 -11.22 4.67
CA ALA A 26 1.89 -9.89 5.20
C ALA A 26 2.18 -8.94 4.04
N MET A 27 1.66 -7.71 4.13
CA MET A 27 1.99 -6.64 3.19
C MET A 27 2.90 -5.65 3.90
N ILE A 28 4.09 -5.44 3.35
CA ILE A 28 5.03 -4.41 3.79
C ILE A 28 4.86 -3.20 2.89
N TYR A 29 4.58 -2.03 3.47
CA TYR A 29 4.50 -0.79 2.71
C TYR A 29 5.83 -0.07 2.76
N VAL A 30 6.38 0.20 1.58
CA VAL A 30 7.65 0.91 1.41
C VAL A 30 7.37 2.29 0.86
N LYS A 31 7.96 3.31 1.45
CA LYS A 31 8.00 4.67 0.89
C LYS A 31 9.23 4.76 -0.02
N PRO A 32 9.08 4.87 -1.36
CA PRO A 32 10.21 5.02 -2.25
C PRO A 32 11.02 6.28 -1.94
N PHE A 33 12.32 6.30 -2.21
CA PHE A 33 13.07 7.56 -2.10
C PHE A 33 12.52 8.60 -3.09
N GLY A 34 12.32 9.82 -2.62
CA GLY A 34 11.63 10.88 -3.37
C GLY A 34 10.11 10.95 -3.12
N TRP A 35 9.51 10.01 -2.38
CA TRP A 35 8.06 9.98 -2.10
C TRP A 35 7.49 11.30 -1.56
N TRP A 36 8.29 12.06 -0.82
CA TRP A 36 7.86 13.32 -0.21
C TRP A 36 7.52 14.38 -1.26
N GLY A 37 8.35 14.52 -2.31
CA GLY A 37 8.10 15.49 -3.39
C GLY A 37 6.84 15.15 -4.16
N GLU A 38 6.66 13.87 -4.52
CA GLU A 38 5.43 13.36 -5.16
C GLU A 38 4.20 13.65 -4.30
N TRP A 39 4.29 13.39 -2.99
CA TRP A 39 3.20 13.64 -2.05
C TRP A 39 2.88 15.13 -1.92
N GLU A 40 3.89 16.02 -1.90
CA GLU A 40 3.69 17.46 -1.89
C GLU A 40 2.98 17.95 -3.15
N GLU A 41 3.38 17.48 -4.33
CA GLU A 41 2.75 17.83 -5.60
C GLU A 41 1.29 17.37 -5.67
N ILE A 42 1.02 16.12 -5.29
CA ILE A 42 -0.34 15.56 -5.24
C ILE A 42 -1.21 16.41 -4.31
N ASN A 43 -0.71 16.72 -3.11
CA ASN A 43 -1.45 17.54 -2.16
C ASN A 43 -1.69 18.96 -2.66
N ALA A 44 -0.69 19.58 -3.28
CA ALA A 44 -0.85 20.91 -3.84
C ALA A 44 -1.97 20.94 -4.89
N VAL A 45 -2.03 19.91 -5.76
CA VAL A 45 -3.11 19.77 -6.74
C VAL A 45 -4.46 19.56 -6.03
N LEU A 46 -4.56 18.62 -5.09
CA LEU A 46 -5.80 18.36 -4.35
C LEU A 46 -6.31 19.61 -3.61
N GLN A 47 -5.43 20.38 -2.99
CA GLN A 47 -5.78 21.62 -2.30
C GLN A 47 -6.23 22.70 -3.29
N SER A 48 -5.56 22.83 -4.44
CA SER A 48 -5.99 23.78 -5.48
C SER A 48 -7.38 23.49 -6.03
N LEU A 49 -7.81 22.21 -5.97
CA LEU A 49 -9.11 21.75 -6.45
C LEU A 49 -10.18 21.71 -5.35
N ALA A 50 -9.83 21.95 -4.08
CA ALA A 50 -10.71 21.74 -2.93
C ALA A 50 -12.11 22.39 -3.06
N HIS A 51 -12.19 23.56 -3.69
CA HIS A 51 -13.44 24.30 -3.90
C HIS A 51 -14.16 23.97 -5.22
N SER A 52 -13.52 23.25 -6.13
CA SER A 52 -14.05 22.87 -7.44
C SER A 52 -14.30 21.37 -7.59
N LEU A 53 -13.98 20.56 -6.58
CA LEU A 53 -14.25 19.13 -6.60
C LEU A 53 -15.76 18.87 -6.62
N GLU A 54 -16.20 18.12 -7.63
CA GLU A 54 -17.60 17.75 -7.81
C GLU A 54 -17.95 16.58 -6.88
N LYS A 55 -18.97 16.78 -6.03
CA LYS A 55 -19.49 15.70 -5.18
C LYS A 55 -20.26 14.69 -6.01
N ILE A 56 -20.10 13.41 -5.69
CA ILE A 56 -20.97 12.38 -6.26
C ILE A 56 -22.39 12.55 -5.71
N THR A 57 -23.38 12.62 -6.59
CA THR A 57 -24.79 12.85 -6.23
C THR A 57 -25.63 11.57 -6.19
N SER A 58 -25.12 10.47 -6.73
CA SER A 58 -25.81 9.18 -6.75
C SER A 58 -24.94 8.05 -6.20
N LEU A 59 -25.49 7.27 -5.26
CA LEU A 59 -24.85 6.07 -4.72
C LEU A 59 -24.53 5.03 -5.81
N SER A 60 -25.33 4.96 -6.88
CA SER A 60 -25.10 4.02 -7.99
C SER A 60 -23.91 4.39 -8.89
N ALA A 61 -23.42 5.64 -8.79
CA ALA A 61 -22.25 6.10 -9.53
C ALA A 61 -20.93 5.61 -8.90
N ILE A 62 -20.97 5.15 -7.64
CA ILE A 62 -19.80 4.66 -6.92
C ILE A 62 -19.68 3.15 -7.13
N LYS A 63 -18.53 2.73 -7.66
CA LYS A 63 -18.27 1.33 -7.99
C LYS A 63 -17.02 0.83 -7.29
N SER A 64 -17.10 -0.37 -6.72
CA SER A 64 -15.92 -1.11 -6.27
C SER A 64 -14.96 -1.32 -7.43
N GLY A 65 -13.66 -1.15 -7.20
CA GLY A 65 -12.66 -1.25 -8.27
C GLY A 65 -12.30 0.07 -8.95
N GLU A 66 -13.02 1.16 -8.65
CA GLU A 66 -12.77 2.48 -9.23
C GLU A 66 -12.12 3.43 -8.23
N VAL A 67 -11.54 4.51 -8.76
CA VAL A 67 -10.89 5.56 -7.97
C VAL A 67 -11.71 6.84 -7.89
N TYR A 68 -11.62 7.48 -6.73
CA TYR A 68 -12.36 8.70 -6.38
C TYR A 68 -11.47 9.58 -5.50
N VAL A 69 -11.79 10.87 -5.45
CA VAL A 69 -11.27 11.73 -4.39
C VAL A 69 -12.19 11.60 -3.19
N VAL A 70 -11.62 11.48 -2.01
CA VAL A 70 -12.39 11.41 -0.76
C VAL A 70 -11.93 12.47 0.21
N LYS A 71 -12.84 12.96 1.03
CA LYS A 71 -12.51 13.79 2.18
C LYS A 71 -12.40 12.92 3.42
N VAL A 72 -11.22 12.90 4.03
CA VAL A 72 -10.98 12.20 5.30
C VAL A 72 -10.57 13.24 6.32
N LYS A 73 -11.45 13.54 7.28
CA LYS A 73 -11.29 14.68 8.20
C LYS A 73 -11.13 15.98 7.39
N ASP A 74 -9.98 16.64 7.51
CA ASP A 74 -9.71 17.94 6.89
C ASP A 74 -8.85 17.84 5.61
N SER A 75 -8.61 16.64 5.10
CA SER A 75 -7.79 16.43 3.90
C SER A 75 -8.54 15.70 2.78
N PHE A 76 -8.28 16.13 1.55
CA PHE A 76 -8.67 15.40 0.35
C PHE A 76 -7.59 14.37 0.01
N GLU A 77 -8.00 13.19 -0.44
CA GLU A 77 -7.11 12.06 -0.69
C GLU A 77 -7.51 11.34 -1.98
N ARG A 78 -6.51 10.81 -2.71
CA ARG A 78 -6.78 9.83 -3.77
C ARG A 78 -7.13 8.49 -3.14
N SER A 79 -8.24 7.91 -3.57
CA SER A 79 -8.75 6.67 -3.00
C SER A 79 -9.20 5.67 -4.06
N TYR A 80 -9.23 4.41 -3.65
CA TYR A 80 -9.78 3.30 -4.39
C TYR A 80 -10.91 2.67 -3.56
N ILE A 81 -12.07 2.42 -4.17
CA ILE A 81 -13.21 1.79 -3.49
C ILE A 81 -13.00 0.28 -3.46
N ILE A 82 -12.90 -0.29 -2.26
CA ILE A 82 -12.78 -1.74 -2.06
C ILE A 82 -14.18 -2.36 -2.13
N ARG A 83 -15.07 -1.90 -1.25
CA ARG A 83 -16.44 -2.43 -1.11
C ARG A 83 -17.34 -1.46 -0.35
N ARG A 84 -18.64 -1.75 -0.36
CA ARG A 84 -19.67 -1.00 0.34
C ARG A 84 -20.25 -1.88 1.46
N PRO A 85 -19.70 -1.82 2.69
CA PRO A 85 -20.18 -2.65 3.81
C PRO A 85 -21.56 -2.24 4.33
N LEU A 86 -21.94 -0.95 4.21
CA LEU A 86 -23.24 -0.41 4.62
C LEU A 86 -23.82 0.49 3.52
N PRO A 87 -25.13 0.83 3.57
CA PRO A 87 -25.74 1.67 2.56
C PRO A 87 -24.98 2.98 2.30
N ASP A 88 -24.59 3.75 3.31
CA ASP A 88 -23.95 5.05 3.07
C ASP A 88 -22.48 5.09 3.44
N VAL A 89 -21.86 3.92 3.64
CA VAL A 89 -20.46 3.78 4.06
C VAL A 89 -19.70 2.89 3.09
N PHE A 90 -18.52 3.36 2.69
CA PHE A 90 -17.62 2.68 1.77
C PHE A 90 -16.31 2.36 2.47
N SER A 91 -15.84 1.13 2.31
CA SER A 91 -14.49 0.73 2.66
C SER A 91 -13.57 1.09 1.50
N ILE A 92 -12.54 1.87 1.80
CA ILE A 92 -11.64 2.46 0.81
C ILE A 92 -10.18 2.19 1.15
N TYR A 93 -9.33 2.29 0.14
CA TYR A 93 -7.88 2.32 0.27
C TYR A 93 -7.35 3.70 -0.14
N LEU A 94 -6.61 4.35 0.76
CA LEU A 94 -5.92 5.61 0.50
C LEU A 94 -4.62 5.33 -0.24
N ILE A 95 -4.60 5.65 -1.53
CA ILE A 95 -3.57 5.22 -2.48
C ILE A 95 -2.19 5.70 -2.04
N ASP A 96 -2.08 6.97 -1.65
CA ASP A 96 -0.81 7.60 -1.31
C ASP A 96 -0.32 7.32 0.13
N LYS A 97 -1.18 6.70 0.95
CA LYS A 97 -0.90 6.45 2.38
C LYS A 97 -0.78 4.97 2.73
N GLY A 98 -1.21 4.07 1.84
CA GLY A 98 -1.17 2.64 2.09
C GLY A 98 -2.14 2.17 3.15
N LYS A 99 -3.21 2.92 3.41
CA LYS A 99 -4.10 2.70 4.54
C LYS A 99 -5.53 2.47 4.09
N GLN A 100 -6.18 1.48 4.69
CA GLN A 100 -7.62 1.29 4.56
C GLN A 100 -8.38 2.05 5.64
N CYS A 101 -9.55 2.59 5.27
CA CYS A 101 -10.49 3.19 6.21
C CYS A 101 -11.91 3.15 5.63
N GLU A 102 -12.87 3.64 6.41
CA GLU A 102 -14.25 3.85 5.96
C GLU A 102 -14.50 5.33 5.71
N VAL A 103 -15.36 5.63 4.73
CA VAL A 103 -15.80 6.97 4.39
C VAL A 103 -17.30 6.97 4.11
N GLU A 104 -17.97 8.07 4.45
CA GLU A 104 -19.38 8.26 4.16
C GLU A 104 -19.59 8.71 2.71
N PHE A 105 -20.75 8.38 2.14
CA PHE A 105 -21.14 8.79 0.79
C PHE A 105 -20.96 10.29 0.53
N GLY A 106 -21.32 11.14 1.51
CA GLY A 106 -21.25 12.60 1.41
C GLY A 106 -19.83 13.19 1.27
N ASP A 107 -18.81 12.35 1.48
CA ASP A 107 -17.40 12.70 1.43
C ASP A 107 -16.68 12.11 0.21
N ILE A 108 -17.42 11.63 -0.79
CA ILE A 108 -16.87 11.07 -2.04
C ILE A 108 -17.11 12.05 -3.20
N TYR A 109 -16.06 12.29 -3.97
CA TYR A 109 -15.98 13.26 -5.06
C TYR A 109 -15.51 12.58 -6.34
N GLU A 110 -15.83 13.17 -7.48
CA GLU A 110 -15.29 12.74 -8.76
C GLU A 110 -13.76 12.77 -8.77
N PHE A 111 -13.14 11.91 -9.59
CA PHE A 111 -11.69 11.84 -9.73
C PHE A 111 -11.23 12.77 -10.88
N PRO A 112 -10.60 13.92 -10.59
CA PRO A 112 -10.18 14.86 -11.62
C PRO A 112 -9.12 14.25 -12.55
N PRO A 113 -9.21 14.46 -13.88
CA PRO A 113 -8.25 13.88 -14.82
C PRO A 113 -6.79 14.28 -14.57
N VAL A 114 -6.53 15.47 -14.02
CA VAL A 114 -5.18 15.91 -13.66
C VAL A 114 -4.49 14.96 -12.66
N LEU A 115 -5.27 14.29 -11.79
CA LEU A 115 -4.72 13.35 -10.82
C LEU A 115 -4.27 12.02 -11.44
N LEU A 116 -4.64 11.76 -12.71
CA LEU A 116 -4.17 10.60 -13.47
C LEU A 116 -2.69 10.72 -13.86
N GLY A 117 -2.13 11.94 -13.82
CA GLY A 117 -0.71 12.17 -14.08
C GLY A 117 0.21 11.62 -12.98
N PHE A 118 -0.32 11.35 -11.79
CA PHE A 118 0.46 10.86 -10.65
C PHE A 118 0.44 9.33 -10.55
N GLY A 119 1.61 8.73 -10.40
CA GLY A 119 1.76 7.28 -10.24
C GLY A 119 1.08 6.73 -8.99
N MET A 120 0.62 5.47 -9.04
CA MET A 120 -0.04 4.82 -7.89
C MET A 120 0.93 4.45 -6.76
N PHE A 121 2.18 4.13 -7.09
CA PHE A 121 3.18 3.69 -6.12
C PHE A 121 4.27 4.74 -5.86
N SER A 122 4.04 5.98 -6.29
CA SER A 122 4.99 7.10 -6.12
C SER A 122 5.23 7.43 -4.65
N CYS A 123 4.14 7.50 -3.86
CA CYS A 123 4.23 7.85 -2.44
C CYS A 123 4.49 6.63 -1.55
N ILE A 124 3.87 5.50 -1.91
CA ILE A 124 3.95 4.27 -1.13
C ILE A 124 3.71 3.05 -2.02
N CYS A 125 4.54 2.03 -1.87
CA CYS A 125 4.50 0.81 -2.64
C CYS A 125 4.23 -0.38 -1.71
N PRO A 126 3.11 -1.10 -1.88
CA PRO A 126 2.84 -2.34 -1.15
C PRO A 126 3.72 -3.47 -1.72
N VAL A 127 4.42 -4.21 -0.86
CA VAL A 127 5.28 -5.35 -1.21
C VAL A 127 4.80 -6.58 -0.45
N LEU A 128 4.48 -7.64 -1.19
CA LEU A 128 3.92 -8.86 -0.62
C LEU A 128 4.99 -9.76 0.01
N MET A 129 4.73 -10.22 1.23
CA MET A 129 5.53 -11.19 1.96
C MET A 129 4.72 -12.45 2.28
N SER A 130 5.40 -13.60 2.17
CA SER A 130 4.76 -14.93 2.08
C SER A 130 4.10 -15.47 3.36
N SER A 131 4.23 -14.82 4.52
CA SER A 131 3.62 -15.34 5.76
C SER A 131 3.30 -14.27 6.80
N VAL A 132 2.03 -14.20 7.21
CA VAL A 132 1.56 -13.34 8.31
C VAL A 132 2.09 -13.76 9.69
N GLU A 133 2.47 -15.03 9.87
CA GLU A 133 2.98 -15.53 11.17
C GLU A 133 4.25 -14.79 11.62
N GLN A 134 4.98 -14.25 10.65
CA GLN A 134 6.23 -13.52 10.84
C GLN A 134 6.01 -12.00 10.95
N ILE A 135 4.77 -11.53 11.05
CA ILE A 135 4.42 -10.10 11.02
C ILE A 135 5.15 -9.27 12.09
N ASN A 136 5.37 -9.83 13.29
CA ASN A 136 6.10 -9.12 14.34
C ASN A 136 7.59 -8.95 14.02
N ILE A 137 8.18 -9.89 13.27
CA ILE A 137 9.56 -9.76 12.78
C ILE A 137 9.60 -8.65 11.72
N TYR A 138 8.66 -8.63 10.78
CA TYR A 138 8.58 -7.56 9.77
C TYR A 138 8.37 -6.17 10.41
N LYS A 139 7.50 -6.07 11.41
CA LYS A 139 7.26 -4.83 12.16
C LYS A 139 8.52 -4.28 12.85
N SER A 140 9.46 -5.15 13.23
CA SER A 140 10.74 -4.71 13.83
C SER A 140 11.67 -3.97 12.85
N PHE A 141 11.38 -4.04 11.54
CA PHE A 141 12.13 -3.36 10.48
C PHE A 141 11.43 -2.09 9.99
N VAL A 142 10.35 -1.63 10.63
CA VAL A 142 9.75 -0.33 10.32
C VAL A 142 10.78 0.77 10.57
N GLY A 143 10.91 1.70 9.62
CA GLY A 143 11.92 2.76 9.60
C GLY A 143 13.27 2.35 9.02
N TYR A 144 13.45 1.08 8.62
CA TYR A 144 14.70 0.66 7.98
C TYR A 144 14.70 1.00 6.49
N LYS A 145 15.88 1.40 6.00
CA LYS A 145 16.16 1.53 4.57
C LYS A 145 16.14 0.15 3.91
N CYS A 146 15.64 0.11 2.69
CA CYS A 146 15.52 -1.12 1.93
C CYS A 146 15.68 -0.90 0.43
N LYS A 147 15.96 -1.98 -0.29
CA LYS A 147 15.82 -2.07 -1.74
C LYS A 147 14.77 -3.12 -2.08
N CYS A 148 13.87 -2.79 -2.97
CA CYS A 148 12.94 -3.73 -3.54
C CYS A 148 13.47 -4.18 -4.91
N ALA A 149 13.82 -5.46 -5.02
CA ALA A 149 14.07 -6.09 -6.31
C ALA A 149 12.73 -6.64 -6.82
N VAL A 150 12.21 -6.02 -7.88
CA VAL A 150 10.85 -6.21 -8.37
C VAL A 150 10.83 -7.34 -9.40
N ASP A 151 10.05 -8.38 -9.12
CA ASP A 151 9.83 -9.47 -10.07
C ASP A 151 8.57 -9.21 -10.92
N ALA A 152 7.49 -8.77 -10.27
CA ALA A 152 6.21 -8.51 -10.93
C ALA A 152 5.31 -7.57 -10.12
N VAL A 153 4.32 -6.99 -10.78
CA VAL A 153 3.22 -6.26 -10.13
C VAL A 153 1.94 -7.06 -10.30
N SER A 154 1.19 -7.25 -9.23
CA SER A 154 -0.05 -8.04 -9.19
C SER A 154 -1.23 -7.20 -8.74
N LYS A 155 -2.42 -7.50 -9.26
CA LYS A 155 -3.67 -6.83 -8.85
C LYS A 155 -4.15 -7.38 -7.51
N SER A 156 -4.78 -6.51 -6.72
CA SER A 156 -5.49 -6.90 -5.51
C SER A 156 -6.78 -6.10 -5.38
N VAL A 157 -7.85 -6.75 -4.94
CA VAL A 157 -9.12 -6.09 -4.63
C VAL A 157 -8.99 -5.21 -3.38
N GLU A 158 -8.06 -5.54 -2.46
CA GLU A 158 -7.92 -4.88 -1.16
C GLU A 158 -7.04 -3.63 -1.18
N VAL A 159 -6.03 -3.60 -2.06
CA VAL A 159 -4.99 -2.56 -2.07
C VAL A 159 -4.63 -2.08 -3.47
N ILE A 160 -5.56 -2.20 -4.42
CA ILE A 160 -5.45 -1.93 -5.88
C ILE A 160 -4.38 -2.78 -6.62
N GLY A 161 -3.19 -2.91 -6.06
CA GLY A 161 -2.13 -3.79 -6.49
C GLY A 161 -0.95 -3.79 -5.52
N PHE A 162 0.00 -4.67 -5.77
CA PHE A 162 1.20 -4.81 -4.96
C PHE A 162 2.35 -5.37 -5.79
N VAL A 163 3.57 -5.16 -5.30
CA VAL A 163 4.79 -5.73 -5.85
C VAL A 163 5.03 -7.12 -5.28
N ARG A 164 5.37 -8.05 -6.17
CA ARG A 164 6.02 -9.32 -5.85
C ARG A 164 7.50 -9.18 -6.15
N GLY A 165 8.32 -9.56 -5.19
CA GLY A 165 9.76 -9.41 -5.31
C GLY A 165 10.49 -9.78 -4.04
N ARG A 166 11.74 -9.33 -3.95
CA ARG A 166 12.59 -9.45 -2.76
C ARG A 166 12.75 -8.09 -2.11
N LEU A 167 12.74 -8.09 -0.78
CA LEU A 167 12.97 -6.89 0.02
C LEU A 167 14.30 -7.06 0.76
N LEU A 168 15.28 -6.26 0.36
CA LEU A 168 16.63 -6.25 0.92
C LEU A 168 16.71 -5.14 1.97
N ILE A 169 16.98 -5.46 3.22
CA ILE A 169 17.04 -4.49 4.32
C ILE A 169 18.48 -4.08 4.59
N GLU A 170 18.72 -2.80 4.77
CA GLU A 170 20.02 -2.28 5.18
C GLU A 170 20.24 -2.52 6.69
N ILE A 171 21.27 -3.29 7.02
CA ILE A 171 21.70 -3.54 8.39
C ILE A 171 23.21 -3.31 8.42
N GLU A 172 23.66 -2.36 9.25
CA GLU A 172 25.09 -2.04 9.42
C GLU A 172 25.79 -1.73 8.08
N GLY A 173 25.12 -1.00 7.19
CA GLY A 173 25.64 -0.61 5.88
C GLY A 173 25.66 -1.73 4.83
N ARG A 174 25.04 -2.89 5.10
CA ARG A 174 24.92 -4.00 4.14
C ARG A 174 23.47 -4.38 3.93
N TYR A 175 23.11 -4.64 2.68
CA TYR A 175 21.78 -5.14 2.33
C TYR A 175 21.71 -6.65 2.49
N LYS A 176 20.68 -7.12 3.21
CA LYS A 176 20.39 -8.54 3.43
C LYS A 176 18.95 -8.84 3.07
N ASP A 177 18.69 -10.00 2.45
CA ASP A 177 17.32 -10.39 2.11
C ASP A 177 16.48 -10.61 3.37
N LEU A 178 15.33 -9.95 3.43
CA LEU A 178 14.42 -10.05 4.56
C LEU A 178 13.96 -11.49 4.79
N ARG A 179 13.74 -12.25 3.71
CA ARG A 179 13.35 -13.66 3.82
C ARG A 179 14.44 -14.46 4.52
N ASP A 180 15.70 -14.29 4.14
CA ASP A 180 16.83 -14.99 4.74
C ASP A 180 17.00 -14.65 6.22
N ILE A 181 16.85 -13.37 6.58
CA ILE A 181 16.88 -12.93 7.98
C ILE A 181 15.79 -13.61 8.78
N VAL A 182 14.58 -13.69 8.22
CA VAL A 182 13.43 -14.26 8.91
C VAL A 182 13.55 -15.77 9.04
N PHE A 183 13.98 -16.49 8.00
CA PHE A 183 14.31 -17.91 8.07
C PHE A 183 15.37 -18.19 9.14
N GLY A 184 16.45 -17.42 9.18
CA GLY A 184 17.48 -17.55 10.21
C GLY A 184 16.96 -17.29 11.64
N LYS A 185 16.07 -16.31 11.83
CA LYS A 185 15.45 -16.04 13.13
C LYS A 185 14.48 -17.14 13.57
N VAL A 186 13.75 -17.75 12.65
CA VAL A 186 12.82 -18.85 12.94
C VAL A 186 13.60 -20.11 13.31
N ALA A 187 14.66 -20.45 12.55
CA ALA A 187 15.52 -21.60 12.83
C ALA A 187 16.19 -21.53 14.21
N ASN A 188 16.52 -20.31 14.67
CA ASN A 188 17.18 -20.07 15.96
C ASN A 188 16.21 -19.84 17.13
N ARG A 189 14.89 -20.02 16.97
CA ARG A 189 13.95 -19.96 18.11
C ARG A 189 14.16 -21.20 18.99
N PRO A 190 14.39 -21.05 20.31
CA PRO A 190 14.40 -22.19 21.23
C PRO A 190 13.00 -22.79 21.23
N GLY A 191 12.84 -23.97 20.63
CA GLY A 191 11.56 -24.67 20.48
C GLY A 191 11.22 -25.14 19.06
N CYS A 192 11.96 -24.74 18.02
CA CYS A 192 11.78 -25.28 16.65
C CYS A 192 12.82 -26.32 16.23
N SER A 193 13.74 -26.73 17.12
CA SER A 193 14.59 -27.90 16.90
C SER A 193 13.82 -29.17 17.24
N GLY A 194 12.90 -29.59 16.37
CA GLY A 194 12.10 -30.77 16.62
C GLY A 194 11.24 -31.15 15.43
N MET A 195 11.88 -31.75 14.42
CA MET A 195 11.42 -32.89 13.62
C MET A 195 12.19 -32.92 12.30
N ILE A 196 13.45 -33.35 12.37
CA ILE A 196 14.03 -34.16 11.31
C ILE A 196 14.36 -35.49 12.00
N ASP A 197 13.36 -36.37 12.08
CA ASP A 197 13.58 -37.79 12.34
C ASP A 197 13.01 -38.56 11.15
N VAL A 198 13.91 -38.79 10.20
CA VAL A 198 14.16 -40.02 9.44
C VAL A 198 13.08 -41.13 9.58
N LEU A 199 12.22 -41.28 8.57
CA LEU A 199 12.01 -42.46 7.70
C LEU A 199 10.86 -42.22 6.71
#